data_AF-A0A3D2XLT3-F1
#
_entry.id   AF-A0A3D2XLT3-F1
#
_cell.length_a   1.000
_cell.length_b   1.000
_cell.length_c   1.000
_cell.angle_alpha   90.00
_cell.angle_beta   90.00
_cell.angle_gamma   90.00
#
_symmetry.space_group_name_H-M   'P 1'
#
loop_
_entity.id
_entity.type
_entity.pdbx_description
1 polymer ?
#
loop_
_entity_poly.entity_id
_entity_poly.type
_entity_poly.pdbx_seq_one_letter_code
_entity_poly.pdbx_strand_id
1 'polypeptide(L)'
;MTYTSNEVHSLLKEGFDRSPMFNGRIQSIGPRYCPSIEDKISRFADKERHQIFVEPEGWNTVEYYINGFSTSLPEDVQFKALRAVKGFEEVRFFRPGYAIEYDYFPPTQLTDSLETKIIDGLFFAGQINGTTGYEEAASQGLMAGINASLSVKNKDPFVLRRDEAYIGVLIDDLITKGTEEPYRMFTSRA
;
A
#
# COMPACT_ATOMS: atom_id res chain seq x y z
N MET A 1 3.56 18.48 -11.89
CA MET A 1 2.48 17.55 -12.26
C MET A 1 2.57 17.28 -13.75
N THR A 2 2.46 16.02 -14.16
CA THR A 2 2.48 15.59 -15.57
C THR A 2 1.49 14.43 -15.78
N TYR A 3 1.45 13.86 -16.97
CA TYR A 3 0.53 12.77 -17.33
C TYR A 3 1.24 11.73 -18.20
N THR A 4 0.80 10.48 -18.10
CA THR A 4 1.11 9.47 -19.11
C THR A 4 0.38 9.78 -20.44
N SER A 5 0.76 9.08 -21.50
CA SER A 5 0.17 9.17 -22.83
C SER A 5 -0.03 7.76 -23.43
N ASN A 6 -0.74 7.68 -24.56
CA ASN A 6 -0.90 6.42 -25.31
C ASN A 6 0.46 5.79 -25.72
N GLU A 7 1.49 6.60 -25.94
CA GLU A 7 2.86 6.13 -26.18
C GLU A 7 3.43 5.43 -24.95
N VAL A 8 3.35 6.09 -23.78
CA VAL A 8 3.77 5.52 -22.49
C VAL A 8 3.02 4.20 -22.23
N HIS A 9 1.73 4.14 -22.51
CA HIS A 9 0.94 2.91 -22.30
C HIS A 9 1.39 1.79 -23.22
N SER A 10 1.69 2.10 -24.49
CA SER A 10 2.20 1.11 -25.45
C SER A 10 3.54 0.54 -24.99
N LEU A 11 4.46 1.39 -24.53
CA LEU A 11 5.76 0.96 -23.99
C LEU A 11 5.61 0.08 -22.74
N LEU A 12 4.71 0.44 -21.82
CA LEU A 12 4.46 -0.37 -20.62
C LEU A 12 3.91 -1.77 -20.97
N LYS A 13 3.03 -1.85 -21.98
CA LYS A 13 2.44 -3.12 -22.45
C LYS A 13 3.48 -4.11 -22.96
N GLU A 14 4.61 -3.65 -23.51
CA GLU A 14 5.73 -4.51 -23.94
C GLU A 14 6.33 -5.35 -22.78
N GLY A 15 6.12 -4.91 -21.53
CA GLY A 15 6.62 -5.61 -20.34
C GLY A 15 5.60 -6.47 -19.61
N PHE A 16 4.33 -6.51 -20.03
CA PHE A 16 3.25 -7.15 -19.25
C PHE A 16 3.49 -8.64 -19.03
N ASP A 17 3.92 -9.37 -20.07
CA ASP A 17 4.24 -10.81 -19.96
C ASP A 17 5.41 -11.10 -19.00
N ARG A 18 6.21 -10.08 -18.67
CA ARG A 18 7.35 -10.15 -17.75
C ARG A 18 7.04 -9.60 -16.36
N SER A 19 5.91 -8.94 -16.17
CA SER A 19 5.50 -8.43 -14.86
C SER A 19 5.15 -9.59 -13.92
N PRO A 20 5.76 -9.68 -12.72
CA PRO A 20 5.40 -10.67 -11.71
C PRO A 20 3.91 -10.68 -11.33
N MET A 21 3.24 -9.53 -11.45
CA MET A 21 1.80 -9.36 -11.19
C MET A 21 0.92 -10.03 -12.26
N PHE A 22 1.40 -10.12 -13.51
CA PHE A 22 0.62 -10.64 -14.65
C PHE A 22 1.04 -12.05 -15.07
N ASN A 23 2.29 -12.44 -14.82
CA ASN A 23 2.80 -13.76 -15.19
C ASN A 23 2.56 -14.84 -14.12
N GLY A 24 1.78 -14.52 -13.07
CA GLY A 24 1.40 -15.46 -12.02
C GLY A 24 2.51 -15.84 -11.03
N ARG A 25 3.66 -15.15 -11.05
CA ARG A 25 4.71 -15.34 -10.03
C ARG A 25 4.30 -14.79 -8.67
N ILE A 26 3.57 -13.67 -8.65
CA ILE A 26 2.92 -13.15 -7.46
C ILE A 26 1.54 -13.79 -7.39
N GLN A 27 1.28 -14.53 -6.31
CA GLN A 27 -0.02 -15.18 -6.08
C GLN A 27 -0.96 -14.30 -5.26
N SER A 28 -0.43 -13.31 -4.56
CA SER A 28 -1.20 -12.33 -3.79
C SER A 28 -1.91 -11.31 -4.68
N ILE A 29 -3.10 -10.89 -4.24
CA ILE A 29 -3.88 -9.85 -4.92
C ILE A 29 -3.33 -8.49 -4.47
N GLY A 30 -2.84 -7.70 -5.42
CA GLY A 30 -2.40 -6.32 -5.14
C GLY A 30 -3.56 -5.41 -4.69
N PRO A 31 -3.28 -4.27 -4.06
CA PRO A 31 -4.32 -3.40 -3.50
C PRO A 31 -5.23 -2.83 -4.60
N ARG A 32 -6.55 -3.09 -4.52
CA ARG A 32 -7.56 -2.60 -5.49
C ARG A 32 -7.51 -1.11 -5.79
N TYR A 33 -7.17 -0.29 -4.81
CA TYR A 33 -7.30 1.17 -4.87
C TYR A 33 -5.98 1.93 -5.06
N CYS A 34 -4.84 1.25 -4.93
CA CYS A 34 -3.55 1.78 -5.35
C CYS A 34 -2.82 0.79 -6.27
N PRO A 35 -3.46 0.42 -7.40
CA PRO A 35 -2.86 -0.52 -8.33
C PRO A 35 -1.60 0.06 -8.97
N SER A 36 -0.70 -0.83 -9.37
CA SER A 36 0.45 -0.49 -10.18
C SER A 36 0.01 0.12 -11.53
N ILE A 37 0.90 0.85 -12.20
CA ILE A 37 0.56 1.51 -13.47
C ILE A 37 0.18 0.49 -14.55
N GLU A 38 0.79 -0.68 -14.56
CA GLU A 38 0.41 -1.79 -15.44
C GLU A 38 -1.02 -2.30 -15.18
N ASP A 39 -1.43 -2.43 -13.92
CA ASP A 39 -2.80 -2.83 -13.56
C ASP A 39 -3.83 -1.71 -13.83
N LYS A 40 -3.45 -0.43 -13.61
CA LYS A 40 -4.29 0.72 -13.99
C LYS A 40 -4.60 0.75 -15.48
N ILE A 41 -3.58 0.58 -16.32
CA ILE A 41 -3.72 0.59 -17.78
C ILE A 41 -4.54 -0.61 -18.25
N SER A 42 -4.39 -1.78 -17.62
CA SER A 42 -5.17 -2.96 -17.95
C SER A 42 -6.65 -2.82 -17.56
N ARG A 43 -6.94 -2.32 -16.35
CA ARG A 43 -8.33 -2.19 -15.84
C ARG A 43 -9.10 -1.01 -16.43
N PHE A 44 -8.40 0.08 -16.73
CA PHE A 44 -8.97 1.33 -17.25
C PHE A 44 -8.43 1.63 -18.65
N ALA A 45 -8.51 0.64 -19.54
CA ALA A 45 -7.95 0.70 -20.89
C ALA A 45 -8.60 1.77 -21.79
N ASP A 46 -9.75 2.30 -21.41
CA ASP A 46 -10.45 3.42 -22.04
C ASP A 46 -9.81 4.78 -21.74
N LYS A 47 -8.98 4.88 -20.70
CA LYS A 47 -8.32 6.14 -20.32
C LYS A 47 -7.06 6.37 -21.15
N GLU A 48 -7.03 7.46 -21.91
CA GLU A 48 -5.87 7.86 -22.73
C GLU A 48 -4.67 8.37 -21.91
N ARG A 49 -4.88 8.73 -20.64
CA ARG A 49 -3.85 9.27 -19.74
C ARG A 49 -4.15 9.04 -18.27
N HIS A 50 -3.08 8.91 -17.49
CA HIS A 50 -3.10 8.86 -16.03
C HIS A 50 -2.23 9.99 -15.47
N GLN A 51 -2.67 10.60 -14.38
CA GLN A 51 -1.98 11.70 -13.73
C GLN A 51 -0.75 11.19 -12.94
N ILE A 52 0.33 11.96 -13.00
CA ILE A 52 1.57 11.74 -12.25
C ILE A 52 1.87 12.99 -11.41
N PHE A 53 2.09 12.77 -10.12
CA PHE A 53 2.65 13.77 -9.22
C PHE A 53 4.15 13.56 -9.10
N VAL A 54 4.89 14.68 -9.07
CA VAL A 54 6.35 14.69 -8.99
C VAL A 54 6.66 15.33 -7.65
N GLU A 55 7.02 14.50 -6.67
CA GLU A 55 7.07 14.88 -5.26
C GLU A 55 8.53 14.88 -4.81
N PRO A 56 9.11 16.03 -4.38
CA PRO A 56 10.47 16.05 -3.86
C PRO A 56 10.54 15.24 -2.55
N GLU A 57 11.52 14.35 -2.41
CA GLU A 57 11.64 13.53 -1.19
C GLU A 57 12.25 14.30 0.00
N GLY A 58 12.87 15.45 -0.24
CA GLY A 58 13.39 16.29 0.83
C GLY A 58 14.12 17.54 0.36
N TRP A 59 14.53 18.37 1.32
CA TRP A 59 15.19 19.66 1.08
C TRP A 59 16.64 19.55 0.56
N ASN A 60 17.33 18.48 0.92
CA ASN A 60 18.76 18.29 0.67
C ASN A 60 19.05 17.08 -0.24
N THR A 61 18.09 16.69 -1.08
CA THR A 61 18.23 15.62 -2.07
C THR A 61 17.77 16.10 -3.43
N VAL A 62 18.20 15.40 -4.47
CA VAL A 62 17.72 15.57 -5.85
C VAL A 62 16.75 14.46 -6.25
N GLU A 63 16.42 13.56 -5.31
CA GLU A 63 15.47 12.46 -5.52
C GLU A 63 14.03 12.98 -5.50
N TYR A 64 13.24 12.48 -6.45
CA TYR A 64 11.81 12.74 -6.57
C TYR A 64 11.06 11.43 -6.62
N TYR A 65 9.98 11.35 -5.83
CA TYR A 65 9.01 10.27 -5.89
C TYR A 65 8.01 10.54 -7.03
N ILE A 66 7.86 9.55 -7.91
CA ILE A 66 6.96 9.62 -9.07
C ILE A 66 5.63 8.96 -8.72
N ASN A 67 4.83 9.67 -7.93
CA ASN A 67 3.53 9.19 -7.48
C ASN A 67 2.57 8.99 -8.67
N GLY A 68 1.97 7.81 -8.73
CA GLY A 68 1.14 7.36 -9.85
C GLY A 68 1.84 6.38 -10.80
N PHE A 69 3.15 6.15 -10.64
CA PHE A 69 3.95 5.27 -11.51
C PHE A 69 4.56 4.05 -10.77
N SER A 70 3.93 3.57 -9.70
CA SER A 70 4.33 2.33 -9.04
C SER A 70 4.25 1.15 -10.01
N THR A 71 5.29 0.32 -10.10
CA THR A 71 5.39 -0.74 -11.09
C THR A 71 6.30 -1.88 -10.66
N SER A 72 6.06 -3.05 -11.22
CA SER A 72 6.87 -4.27 -11.09
C SER A 72 7.53 -4.70 -12.42
N LEU A 73 7.42 -3.87 -13.45
CA LEU A 73 7.94 -4.17 -14.78
C LEU A 73 9.47 -4.24 -14.80
N PRO A 74 10.08 -4.89 -15.80
CA PRO A 74 11.53 -4.85 -15.99
C PRO A 74 12.08 -3.43 -16.08
N GLU A 75 13.26 -3.19 -15.48
CA GLU A 75 13.90 -1.87 -15.41
C GLU A 75 14.02 -1.17 -16.78
N ASP A 76 14.34 -1.93 -17.84
CA ASP A 76 14.45 -1.39 -19.20
C ASP A 76 13.12 -0.82 -19.73
N VAL A 77 12.00 -1.46 -19.38
CA VAL A 77 10.66 -1.01 -19.74
C VAL A 77 10.27 0.22 -18.93
N GLN A 78 10.55 0.21 -17.62
CA GLN A 78 10.29 1.35 -16.76
C GLN A 78 11.00 2.60 -17.28
N PHE A 79 12.29 2.46 -17.62
CA PHE A 79 13.11 3.57 -18.10
C PHE A 79 12.61 4.14 -19.42
N LYS A 80 12.31 3.27 -20.40
CA LYS A 80 11.74 3.69 -21.70
C LYS A 80 10.41 4.41 -21.52
N ALA A 81 9.51 3.83 -20.75
CA ALA A 81 8.17 4.39 -20.53
C ALA A 81 8.22 5.73 -19.78
N LEU A 82 9.09 5.86 -18.76
CA LEU A 82 9.19 7.11 -18.00
C LEU A 82 9.81 8.24 -18.84
N ARG A 83 10.79 7.96 -19.71
CA ARG A 83 11.34 8.98 -20.64
C ARG A 83 10.33 9.50 -21.67
N ALA A 84 9.31 8.69 -22.00
CA ALA A 84 8.22 9.10 -22.88
C ALA A 84 7.15 9.97 -22.17
N VAL A 85 7.23 10.14 -20.84
CA VAL A 85 6.37 11.06 -20.11
C VAL A 85 6.85 12.49 -20.34
N LYS A 86 5.91 13.38 -20.70
CA LYS A 86 6.22 14.79 -20.96
C LYS A 86 6.91 15.44 -19.75
N GLY A 87 8.08 16.04 -20.00
CA GLY A 87 8.94 16.66 -18.99
C GLY A 87 9.99 15.73 -18.38
N PHE A 88 9.97 14.43 -18.72
CA PHE A 88 10.93 13.42 -18.24
C PHE A 88 11.86 12.90 -19.35
N GLU A 89 11.94 13.62 -20.48
CA GLU A 89 12.70 13.19 -21.65
C GLU A 89 14.18 12.89 -21.33
N GLU A 90 14.74 13.59 -20.33
CA GLU A 90 16.12 13.43 -19.84
C GLU A 90 16.20 12.94 -18.38
N VAL A 91 15.17 12.25 -17.89
CA VAL A 91 15.14 11.74 -16.51
C VAL A 91 16.26 10.74 -16.25
N ARG A 92 16.85 10.79 -15.05
CA ARG A 92 17.84 9.84 -14.56
C ARG A 92 17.26 9.04 -13.41
N PHE A 93 17.43 7.72 -13.45
CA PHE A 93 16.94 6.83 -12.40
C PHE A 93 17.97 6.73 -11.29
N PHE A 94 17.52 6.93 -10.05
CA PHE A 94 18.28 6.55 -8.86
C PHE A 94 17.95 5.12 -8.45
N ARG A 95 16.68 4.74 -8.53
CA ARG A 95 16.16 3.44 -8.09
C ARG A 95 15.04 2.98 -9.02
N PRO A 96 15.04 1.73 -9.50
CA PRO A 96 13.90 1.19 -10.24
C PRO A 96 12.71 0.93 -9.30
N GLY A 97 11.50 1.01 -9.85
CA GLY A 97 10.29 0.53 -9.19
C GLY A 97 10.32 -0.98 -9.01
N TYR A 98 9.67 -1.46 -7.96
CA TYR A 98 9.59 -2.87 -7.64
C TYR A 98 8.29 -3.20 -6.90
N ALA A 99 7.98 -4.49 -6.82
CA ALA A 99 6.95 -5.02 -5.94
C ALA A 99 7.59 -5.87 -4.86
N ILE A 100 6.95 -5.93 -3.68
CA ILE A 100 7.36 -6.78 -2.57
C ILE A 100 6.18 -7.65 -2.15
N GLU A 101 6.46 -8.92 -1.95
CA GLU A 101 5.52 -9.89 -1.38
C GLU A 101 6.01 -10.26 0.02
N TYR A 102 5.07 -10.35 0.97
CA TYR A 102 5.38 -10.58 2.37
C TYR A 102 4.26 -11.37 3.04
N ASP A 103 4.63 -12.14 4.06
CA ASP A 103 3.67 -12.83 4.90
C ASP A 103 2.98 -11.84 5.85
N TYR A 104 1.71 -12.11 6.14
CA TYR A 104 0.95 -11.40 7.16
C TYR A 104 0.12 -12.39 7.97
N PHE A 105 -0.29 -11.95 9.14
CA PHE A 105 -1.15 -12.70 10.04
C PHE A 105 -2.58 -12.15 9.90
N PRO A 106 -3.58 -13.00 9.59
CA PRO A 106 -4.96 -12.55 9.49
C PRO A 106 -5.36 -11.77 10.75
N PRO A 107 -5.89 -10.55 10.69
CA PRO A 107 -6.20 -9.76 11.88
C PRO A 107 -7.36 -10.32 12.72
N THR A 108 -8.15 -11.26 12.19
CA THR A 108 -9.27 -11.91 12.87
C THR A 108 -8.88 -12.73 14.11
N GLN A 109 -7.60 -13.08 14.26
CA GLN A 109 -7.03 -13.73 15.46
C GLN A 109 -6.66 -12.72 16.57
N LEU A 110 -6.85 -11.42 16.35
CA LEU A 110 -6.70 -10.40 17.37
C LEU A 110 -8.03 -10.08 18.06
N THR A 111 -7.96 -9.60 19.30
CA THR A 111 -9.05 -8.93 20.02
C THR A 111 -9.12 -7.45 19.63
N ASP A 112 -10.17 -6.74 20.04
CA ASP A 112 -10.34 -5.30 19.77
C ASP A 112 -9.25 -4.43 20.41
N SER A 113 -8.47 -4.99 21.36
CA SER A 113 -7.30 -4.34 21.96
C SER A 113 -6.00 -4.57 21.18
N LEU A 114 -6.06 -5.27 20.03
CA LEU A 114 -4.94 -5.74 19.20
C LEU A 114 -4.05 -6.81 19.86
N GLU A 115 -4.53 -7.41 20.94
CA GLU A 115 -3.90 -8.57 21.58
C GLU A 115 -4.25 -9.85 20.82
N THR A 116 -3.32 -10.79 20.72
CA THR A 116 -3.63 -12.08 20.09
C THR A 116 -4.57 -12.90 20.98
N LYS A 117 -5.55 -13.58 20.38
CA LYS A 117 -6.48 -14.46 21.10
C LYS A 117 -5.84 -15.74 21.64
N ILE A 118 -4.66 -16.11 21.11
CA ILE A 118 -3.98 -17.39 21.40
C ILE A 118 -2.91 -17.21 22.48
N ILE A 119 -2.24 -16.06 22.50
CA ILE A 119 -1.12 -15.78 23.40
C ILE A 119 -1.39 -14.45 24.12
N ASP A 120 -1.68 -14.55 25.41
CA ASP A 120 -1.83 -13.38 26.28
C ASP A 120 -0.52 -12.58 26.34
N GLY A 121 -0.63 -11.26 26.30
CA GLY A 121 0.50 -10.34 26.32
C GLY A 121 1.23 -10.15 24.98
N LEU A 122 0.81 -10.84 23.91
CA LEU A 122 1.34 -10.64 22.56
C LEU A 122 0.41 -9.73 21.76
N PHE A 123 0.93 -8.64 21.20
CA PHE A 123 0.17 -7.65 20.44
C PHE A 123 0.75 -7.48 19.03
N PHE A 124 -0.11 -7.38 18.02
CA PHE A 124 0.29 -7.12 16.65
C PHE A 124 -0.21 -5.77 16.14
N ALA A 125 0.63 -5.06 15.38
CA ALA A 125 0.30 -3.76 14.80
C ALA A 125 0.99 -3.52 13.46
N GLY A 126 0.27 -2.90 12.53
CA GLY A 126 0.81 -2.43 11.25
C GLY A 126 0.75 -3.46 10.14
N GLN A 127 1.80 -3.52 9.32
CA GLN A 127 1.78 -4.32 8.10
C GLN A 127 1.61 -5.83 8.36
N ILE A 128 2.05 -6.30 9.53
CA ILE A 128 1.84 -7.67 10.00
C ILE A 128 0.35 -8.05 10.08
N ASN A 129 -0.55 -7.08 10.26
CA ASN A 129 -2.01 -7.25 10.28
C ASN A 129 -2.66 -7.09 8.90
N GLY A 130 -1.88 -7.02 7.82
CA GLY A 130 -2.38 -6.83 6.46
C GLY A 130 -2.77 -5.38 6.12
N THR A 131 -2.21 -4.38 6.82
CA THR A 131 -2.30 -2.97 6.41
C THR A 131 -1.06 -2.54 5.60
N THR A 132 -1.10 -1.43 4.86
CA THR A 132 0.03 -1.01 4.00
C THR A 132 0.37 0.49 4.07
N GLY A 133 -0.39 1.28 4.83
CA GLY A 133 -0.14 2.72 5.02
C GLY A 133 0.52 3.04 6.38
N TYR A 134 1.28 4.13 6.41
CA TYR A 134 2.00 4.56 7.61
C TYR A 134 1.04 4.99 8.72
N GLU A 135 -0.03 5.67 8.35
CA GLU A 135 -1.06 6.17 9.25
C GLU A 135 -1.84 5.02 9.89
N GLU A 136 -2.21 4.00 9.11
CA GLU A 136 -2.83 2.78 9.61
C GLU A 136 -1.91 2.04 10.58
N ALA A 137 -0.64 1.90 10.23
CA ALA A 137 0.32 1.20 11.08
C ALA A 137 0.63 1.96 12.37
N ALA A 138 0.81 3.28 12.30
CA ALA A 138 1.03 4.12 13.47
C ALA A 138 -0.17 4.10 14.42
N SER A 139 -1.39 4.14 13.88
CA SER A 139 -2.62 4.09 14.66
C SER A 139 -2.76 2.77 15.43
N GLN A 140 -2.50 1.64 14.75
CA GLN A 140 -2.47 0.32 15.41
C GLN A 140 -1.35 0.25 16.46
N GLY A 141 -0.16 0.74 16.14
CA GLY A 141 0.98 0.73 17.06
C GLY A 141 0.72 1.51 18.33
N LEU A 142 0.04 2.67 18.23
CA LEU A 142 -0.38 3.46 19.38
C LEU A 142 -1.35 2.66 20.27
N MET A 143 -2.39 2.06 19.69
CA MET A 143 -3.40 1.30 20.44
C MET A 143 -2.80 0.04 21.08
N ALA A 144 -2.02 -0.72 20.33
CA ALA A 144 -1.31 -1.89 20.83
C ALA A 144 -0.34 -1.53 21.97
N GLY A 145 0.40 -0.42 21.86
CA GLY A 145 1.31 0.05 22.90
C GLY A 145 0.59 0.48 24.19
N ILE A 146 -0.54 1.19 24.06
CA ILE A 146 -1.39 1.55 25.21
C ILE A 146 -1.86 0.28 25.93
N ASN A 147 -2.41 -0.68 25.18
CA ASN A 147 -2.99 -1.89 25.74
C ASN A 147 -1.94 -2.86 26.30
N ALA A 148 -0.76 -2.96 25.69
CA ALA A 148 0.36 -3.68 26.26
C ALA A 148 0.78 -3.11 27.63
N SER A 149 0.86 -1.78 27.76
CA SER A 149 1.14 -1.13 29.05
C SER A 149 0.03 -1.36 30.09
N LEU A 150 -1.25 -1.37 29.67
CA LEU A 150 -2.38 -1.63 30.56
C LEU A 150 -2.40 -3.09 31.03
N SER A 151 -2.14 -4.04 30.13
CA SER A 151 -2.06 -5.48 30.43
C SER A 151 -1.00 -5.78 31.50
N VAL A 152 0.23 -5.25 31.35
CA VAL A 152 1.29 -5.39 32.37
C VAL A 152 0.90 -4.80 33.73
N LYS A 153 0.00 -3.81 33.75
CA LYS A 153 -0.52 -3.17 34.97
C LYS A 153 -1.80 -3.84 35.50
N ASN A 154 -2.24 -4.95 34.90
CA ASN A 154 -3.51 -5.62 35.18
C ASN A 154 -4.70 -4.65 35.18
N LYS A 155 -4.74 -3.78 34.16
CA LYS A 155 -5.86 -2.84 33.93
C LYS A 155 -6.65 -3.26 32.70
N ASP A 156 -7.92 -2.86 32.67
CA ASP A 156 -8.79 -3.08 31.52
C ASP A 156 -8.21 -2.44 30.25
N PRO A 157 -8.39 -3.08 29.08
CA PRO A 157 -7.91 -2.55 27.82
C PRO A 157 -8.66 -1.28 27.42
N PHE A 158 -7.96 -0.40 26.72
CA PHE A 158 -8.52 0.79 26.09
C PHE A 158 -8.84 0.49 24.62
N VAL A 159 -10.11 0.61 24.26
CA VAL A 159 -10.62 0.37 22.90
C VAL A 159 -11.41 1.59 22.44
N LEU A 160 -11.12 2.08 21.25
CA LEU A 160 -11.88 3.14 20.59
C LEU A 160 -13.01 2.52 19.79
N ARG A 161 -14.23 3.02 19.96
CA ARG A 161 -15.36 2.53 19.17
C ARG A 161 -15.37 3.15 17.77
N ARG A 162 -16.03 2.46 16.85
CA ARG A 162 -16.20 2.91 15.45
C ARG A 162 -16.88 4.28 15.33
N ASP A 163 -17.82 4.59 16.21
CA ASP A 163 -18.57 5.85 16.25
C ASP A 163 -17.78 7.00 16.90
N GLU A 164 -16.60 6.74 17.44
CA GLU A 164 -15.78 7.71 18.17
C GLU A 164 -14.57 8.17 17.36
N ALA A 165 -13.94 7.25 16.62
CA ALA A 165 -12.71 7.55 15.89
C ALA A 165 -12.52 6.64 14.67
N TYR A 166 -11.86 7.18 13.64
CA TYR A 166 -11.40 6.41 12.49
C TYR A 166 -10.43 5.27 12.87
N ILE A 167 -9.68 5.39 13.98
CA ILE A 167 -8.87 4.29 14.52
C ILE A 167 -9.76 3.12 14.95
N GLY A 168 -10.93 3.40 15.55
CA GLY A 168 -11.91 2.37 15.89
C GLY A 168 -12.50 1.71 14.64
N VAL A 169 -12.82 2.49 13.60
CA VAL A 169 -13.25 1.97 12.29
C VAL A 169 -12.20 1.04 11.67
N LEU A 170 -10.93 1.45 11.68
CA LEU A 170 -9.80 0.67 11.18
C LEU A 170 -9.69 -0.68 11.89
N ILE A 171 -9.60 -0.66 13.22
CA ILE A 171 -9.36 -1.85 14.04
C ILE A 171 -10.54 -2.81 13.93
N ASP A 172 -11.76 -2.31 14.03
CA ASP A 172 -12.95 -3.16 13.93
C ASP A 172 -13.13 -3.74 12.52
N ASP A 173 -12.87 -2.98 11.45
CA ASP A 173 -12.91 -3.54 10.10
C ASP A 173 -11.88 -4.68 9.94
N LEU A 174 -10.66 -4.49 10.41
CA LEU A 174 -9.61 -5.51 10.34
C LEU A 174 -10.02 -6.77 11.10
N ILE A 175 -10.51 -6.64 12.33
CA ILE A 175 -10.83 -7.81 13.18
C ILE A 175 -12.11 -8.51 12.72
N THR A 176 -13.13 -7.76 12.29
CA THR A 176 -14.44 -8.30 11.95
C THR A 176 -14.48 -8.87 10.53
N LYS A 177 -13.88 -8.17 9.56
CA LYS A 177 -13.96 -8.55 8.13
C LYS A 177 -12.70 -9.27 7.65
N GLY A 178 -11.57 -9.11 8.35
CA GLY A 178 -10.27 -9.54 7.83
C GLY A 178 -9.81 -8.67 6.66
N THR A 179 -8.81 -9.17 5.94
CA THR A 179 -8.22 -8.51 4.78
C THR A 179 -7.80 -9.57 3.76
N GLU A 180 -8.45 -9.56 2.59
CA GLU A 180 -8.05 -10.36 1.42
C GLU A 180 -7.05 -9.59 0.53
N GLU A 181 -6.99 -8.28 0.70
CA GLU A 181 -6.05 -7.34 0.06
C GLU A 181 -5.63 -6.28 1.08
N PRO A 182 -4.41 -5.73 1.01
CA PRO A 182 -3.91 -4.81 2.02
C PRO A 182 -4.88 -3.65 2.32
N TYR A 183 -5.35 -3.56 3.57
CA TYR A 183 -6.37 -2.60 3.97
C TYR A 183 -5.83 -1.17 3.89
N ARG A 184 -6.68 -0.26 3.39
CA ARG A 184 -6.45 1.18 3.37
C ARG A 184 -7.67 1.93 3.87
N MET A 185 -7.48 2.95 4.69
CA MET A 185 -8.58 3.73 5.29
C MET A 185 -9.53 4.36 4.28
N PHE A 186 -9.02 4.71 3.10
CA PHE A 186 -9.82 5.32 2.03
C PHE A 186 -10.94 4.40 1.51
N THR A 187 -10.90 3.10 1.80
CA THR A 187 -11.93 2.13 1.42
C THR A 187 -12.96 1.89 2.53
N SER A 188 -12.73 2.44 3.71
CA SER A 188 -13.66 2.33 4.84
C SER A 188 -14.91 3.18 4.60
N ARG A 189 -16.06 2.66 5.03
CA ARG A 189 -17.27 3.47 5.24
C ARG A 189 -17.42 3.65 6.74
N ALA A 190 -17.07 4.84 7.22
CA ALA A 190 -17.30 5.26 8.59
C ALA A 190 -18.80 5.50 8.83
#